data_AF-A0A6N7MGQ3-F1
#
_entry.id   AF-A0A6N7MGQ3-F1
#
_cell.length_a   1.000
_cell.length_b   1.000
_cell.length_c   1.000
_cell.angle_alpha   90.00
_cell.angle_beta   90.00
_cell.angle_gamma   90.00
#
_symmetry.space_group_name_H-M   'P 1'
#
loop_
_entity.id
_entity.type
_entity.pdbx_description
1 polymer ?
#
loop_
_entity_poly.entity_id
_entity_poly.type
_entity_poly.pdbx_seq_one_letter_code
_entity_poly.pdbx_strand_id
1 'polypeptide(L)'
;MFYKSFRVTGQANKTIFDGGLISTVEEPKRIRAVLINVSAYHNNTIEGWIETTRILDIPDDICNTSDTSAAFTAVISTNKLVRIPIEEDIKPGMIFKIAINCGADISHIDGAYEYETVT
;
A
#
# COMPACT_ATOMS: atom_id res chain seq x y z
N MET A 1 -12.76 1.66 13.74
CA MET A 1 -11.63 1.20 12.91
C MET A 1 -12.10 0.11 11.96
N PHE A 2 -11.84 0.28 10.66
CA PHE A 2 -12.16 -0.65 9.58
C PHE A 2 -10.92 -0.97 8.75
N TYR A 3 -10.94 -2.11 8.06
CA TYR A 3 -9.86 -2.53 7.16
C TYR A 3 -10.41 -2.88 5.78
N LYS A 4 -9.72 -2.43 4.73
CA LYS A 4 -10.01 -2.82 3.34
C LYS A 4 -8.74 -3.38 2.71
N SER A 5 -8.74 -4.67 2.39
CA SER A 5 -7.60 -5.32 1.74
C SER A 5 -7.43 -4.85 0.29
N PHE A 6 -6.21 -4.90 -0.18
CA PHE A 6 -5.85 -4.68 -1.58
C PHE A 6 -4.66 -5.55 -1.97
N ARG A 7 -4.49 -5.73 -3.29
CA ARG A 7 -3.31 -6.32 -3.90
C ARG A 7 -2.97 -5.54 -5.17
N VAL A 8 -1.69 -5.30 -5.38
CA VAL A 8 -1.17 -4.64 -6.59
C VAL A 8 -0.14 -5.56 -7.25
N THR A 9 -0.47 -6.03 -8.44
CA THR A 9 0.49 -6.77 -9.28
C THR A 9 1.30 -5.76 -10.09
N GLY A 10 2.54 -5.53 -9.70
CA GLY A 10 3.46 -4.66 -10.45
C GLY A 10 3.70 -5.14 -11.89
N GLN A 11 4.14 -4.21 -12.74
CA GLN A 11 4.52 -4.47 -14.12
C GLN A 11 5.82 -3.71 -14.43
N ALA A 12 6.74 -4.32 -15.17
CA ALA A 12 8.02 -3.71 -15.49
C ALA A 12 7.86 -2.37 -16.20
N ASN A 13 8.65 -1.38 -15.78
CA ASN A 13 8.72 -0.01 -16.28
C ASN A 13 7.37 0.74 -16.19
N LYS A 14 6.56 0.45 -15.17
CA LYS A 14 5.25 1.07 -14.99
C LYS A 14 4.90 1.31 -13.52
N THR A 15 4.10 2.34 -13.31
CA THR A 15 3.34 2.55 -12.09
C THR A 15 1.97 1.88 -12.21
N ILE A 16 1.68 0.93 -11.33
CA ILE A 16 0.39 0.25 -11.26
C ILE A 16 -0.29 0.63 -9.95
N PHE A 17 -1.55 1.06 -10.05
CA PHE A 17 -2.38 1.48 -8.93
C PHE A 17 -3.34 0.36 -8.50
N ASP A 18 -3.71 0.38 -7.24
CA ASP A 18 -4.80 -0.43 -6.71
C ASP A 18 -6.19 0.18 -7.02
N GLY A 19 -7.24 -0.45 -6.48
CA GLY A 19 -8.62 0.03 -6.58
C GLY A 19 -8.96 1.22 -5.67
N GLY A 20 -8.16 1.49 -4.64
CA GLY A 20 -8.24 2.63 -3.74
C GLY A 20 -9.32 2.56 -2.66
N LEU A 21 -9.29 3.53 -1.75
CA LEU A 21 -10.26 3.80 -0.70
C LEU A 21 -11.04 5.06 -1.04
N ILE A 22 -12.29 4.90 -1.49
CA ILE A 22 -13.19 5.99 -1.88
C ILE A 22 -13.94 6.50 -0.66
N SER A 23 -13.90 7.81 -0.47
CA SER A 23 -14.70 8.56 0.50
C SER A 23 -15.92 9.14 -0.21
N THR A 24 -17.13 8.92 0.31
CA THR A 24 -18.36 9.50 -0.26
C THR A 24 -18.97 10.51 0.71
N VAL A 25 -20.05 11.18 0.30
CA VAL A 25 -20.75 12.15 1.18
C VAL A 25 -21.46 11.40 2.31
N GLU A 26 -22.00 10.23 2.01
CA GLU A 26 -22.72 9.37 2.96
C GLU A 26 -21.77 8.57 3.86
N GLU A 27 -20.56 8.29 3.36
CA GLU A 27 -19.51 7.58 4.09
C GLU A 27 -18.16 8.32 3.97
N PRO A 28 -18.01 9.46 4.67
CA PRO A 28 -16.74 10.17 4.69
C PRO A 28 -15.71 9.34 5.46
N LYS A 29 -14.50 9.23 4.93
CA LYS A 29 -13.44 8.36 5.47
C LYS A 29 -12.19 9.14 5.80
N ARG A 30 -11.59 8.77 6.94
CA ARG A 30 -10.24 9.16 7.32
C ARG A 30 -9.33 7.95 7.23
N ILE A 31 -8.24 8.05 6.48
CA ILE A 31 -7.21 7.03 6.46
C ILE A 31 -6.30 7.22 7.68
N ARG A 32 -6.09 6.14 8.44
CA ARG A 32 -5.17 6.12 9.59
C ARG A 32 -3.80 5.65 9.13
N ALA A 33 -3.76 4.51 8.45
CA ALA A 33 -2.52 3.92 7.98
C ALA A 33 -2.73 3.02 6.77
N VAL A 34 -1.61 2.67 6.15
CA VAL A 34 -1.53 1.61 5.14
C VAL A 34 -0.63 0.51 5.68
N LEU A 35 -1.14 -0.71 5.64
CA LEU A 35 -0.46 -1.90 6.11
C LEU A 35 0.06 -2.61 4.87
N ILE A 36 1.39 -2.76 4.73
CA ILE A 36 2.03 -3.18 3.48
C ILE A 36 3.07 -4.26 3.72
N ASN A 37 3.04 -5.28 2.86
CA ASN A 37 4.14 -6.20 2.57
C ASN A 37 4.43 -6.24 1.06
N VAL A 38 5.67 -6.57 0.72
CA VAL A 38 6.12 -6.69 -0.68
C VAL A 38 6.50 -8.13 -1.02
N SER A 39 6.33 -8.54 -2.27
CA SER A 39 6.63 -9.92 -2.67
C SER A 39 8.13 -10.21 -2.80
N ALA A 40 8.95 -9.17 -3.02
CA ALA A 40 10.41 -9.23 -3.18
C ALA A 40 10.99 -7.81 -3.07
N TYR A 41 12.30 -7.67 -2.81
CA TYR A 41 13.01 -6.39 -2.85
C TYR A 41 13.72 -6.23 -4.18
N HIS A 42 13.28 -5.24 -4.96
CA HIS A 42 13.80 -4.95 -6.28
C HIS A 42 14.07 -3.46 -6.48
N ASN A 43 14.17 -2.70 -5.37
CA ASN A 43 14.35 -1.24 -5.38
C ASN A 43 13.22 -0.54 -6.14
N ASN A 44 12.02 -1.10 -6.06
CA ASN A 44 10.81 -0.48 -6.58
C ASN A 44 10.28 0.55 -5.59
N THR A 45 9.48 1.50 -6.08
CA THR A 45 8.92 2.56 -5.25
C THR A 45 7.47 2.25 -4.92
N ILE A 46 7.12 2.35 -3.64
CA ILE A 46 5.74 2.30 -3.16
C ILE A 46 5.24 3.72 -3.01
N GLU A 47 4.12 4.02 -3.65
CA GLU A 47 3.56 5.35 -3.70
C GLU A 47 2.16 5.38 -3.11
N GLY A 48 1.82 6.47 -2.41
CA GLY A 48 0.47 6.75 -1.92
C GLY A 48 -0.02 8.08 -2.46
N TRP A 49 -1.26 8.08 -2.95
CA TRP A 49 -1.84 9.18 -3.72
C TRP A 49 -3.21 9.55 -3.19
N ILE A 50 -3.47 10.86 -3.07
CA ILE A 50 -4.82 11.42 -2.98
C ILE A 50 -5.07 12.14 -4.29
N GLU A 51 -5.99 11.62 -5.10
CA GLU A 51 -6.20 12.08 -6.48
C GLU A 51 -4.89 12.12 -7.29
N THR A 52 -4.40 13.31 -7.62
CA THR A 52 -3.18 13.56 -8.39
C THR A 52 -2.00 14.00 -7.52
N THR A 53 -2.16 14.02 -6.19
CA THR A 53 -1.11 14.42 -5.25
C THR A 53 -0.49 13.19 -4.62
N ARG A 54 0.81 12.99 -4.85
CA ARG A 54 1.59 11.95 -4.17
C ARG A 54 1.97 12.42 -2.78
N ILE A 55 1.61 11.64 -1.77
CA ILE A 55 1.83 11.95 -0.35
C ILE A 55 2.71 10.90 0.35
N LEU A 56 2.95 9.76 -0.29
CA LEU A 56 3.89 8.74 0.15
C LEU A 56 4.77 8.33 -1.03
N ASP A 57 6.07 8.22 -0.79
CA ASP A 57 7.10 7.78 -1.73
C ASP A 57 8.20 7.11 -0.90
N ILE A 58 8.18 5.78 -0.85
CA ILE A 58 9.15 4.99 -0.08
C ILE A 58 9.69 3.83 -0.92
N PRO A 59 10.95 3.42 -0.70
CA PRO A 59 11.48 2.20 -1.31
C PRO A 59 10.84 0.95 -0.71
N ASP A 60 10.81 -0.13 -1.51
CA ASP A 60 10.24 -1.43 -1.14
C ASP A 60 10.99 -2.15 0.00
N ASP A 61 12.27 -1.86 0.18
CA ASP A 61 13.15 -2.44 1.21
C ASP A 61 12.84 -2.00 2.65
N ILE A 62 12.05 -0.94 2.84
CA ILE A 62 11.52 -0.53 4.15
C ILE A 62 10.36 -1.45 4.58
N CYS A 63 9.71 -2.10 3.63
CA CYS A 63 8.58 -2.99 3.89
C CYS A 63 9.06 -4.40 4.26
N ASN A 64 8.18 -5.21 4.85
CA ASN A 64 8.49 -6.63 5.04
C ASN A 64 8.25 -7.38 3.73
N THR A 65 9.18 -8.27 3.38
CA THR A 65 8.99 -9.19 2.26
C THR A 65 8.42 -10.54 2.68
N SER A 66 7.58 -11.13 1.81
CA SER A 66 7.21 -12.54 1.87
C SER A 66 8.21 -13.46 1.18
N ASP A 67 9.23 -12.92 0.49
CA ASP A 67 10.25 -13.74 -0.16
C ASP A 67 11.08 -14.51 0.87
N THR A 68 11.31 -15.79 0.58
CA THR A 68 12.09 -16.71 1.39
C THR A 68 13.30 -17.27 0.65
N SER A 69 13.50 -16.90 -0.61
CA SER A 69 14.55 -17.41 -1.50
C SER A 69 15.96 -17.23 -0.93
N ALA A 70 16.19 -16.17 -0.15
CA ALA A 70 17.47 -15.84 0.48
C ALA A 70 17.54 -16.17 1.99
N ALA A 71 16.51 -16.80 2.58
CA ALA A 71 16.45 -17.06 4.02
C ALA A 71 17.13 -18.39 4.39
N PHE A 72 18.14 -18.34 5.27
CA PHE A 72 18.77 -19.54 5.86
C PHE A 72 17.79 -20.44 6.63
N THR A 73 16.69 -19.86 7.14
CA THR A 73 15.54 -20.56 7.69
C THR A 73 14.27 -19.90 7.14
N ALA A 74 13.67 -20.53 6.14
CA ALA A 74 12.45 -20.06 5.48
C ALA A 74 11.23 -20.24 6.40
N VAL A 75 11.00 -19.29 7.29
CA VAL A 75 9.72 -19.14 8.01
C VAL A 75 9.06 -17.84 7.56
N ILE A 76 7.95 -17.97 6.83
CA ILE A 76 7.03 -16.85 6.58
C ILE A 76 6.38 -16.56 7.93
N SER A 77 6.85 -15.52 8.62
CA SER A 77 6.15 -15.03 9.78
C SER A 77 4.88 -14.33 9.29
N THR A 78 3.72 -14.91 9.60
CA THR A 78 2.40 -14.35 9.28
C THR A 78 2.09 -13.04 10.01
N ASN A 79 2.95 -12.65 10.96
CA ASN A 79 2.74 -11.50 11.85
C ASN A 79 3.64 -10.31 11.50
N LYS A 80 4.44 -10.40 10.41
CA LYS A 80 5.25 -9.28 9.92
C LYS A 80 4.38 -8.37 9.08
N LEU A 81 4.13 -7.17 9.57
CA LEU A 81 3.34 -6.16 8.88
C LEU A 81 3.92 -4.80 9.18
N VAL A 82 4.25 -4.03 8.14
CA VAL A 82 4.66 -2.63 8.30
C VAL A 82 3.42 -1.76 8.25
N ARG A 83 3.20 -0.97 9.30
CA ARG A 83 2.12 0.01 9.39
C ARG A 83 2.70 1.39 9.10
N ILE A 84 2.32 1.99 7.97
CA ILE A 84 2.74 3.33 7.54
C ILE A 84 1.63 4.32 7.92
N PRO A 85 1.84 5.21 8.89
CA PRO A 85 0.83 6.20 9.27
C PRO A 85 0.63 7.23 8.16
N ILE A 86 -0.64 7.51 7.84
CA ILE A 86 -1.04 8.57 6.90
C ILE A 86 -1.82 9.65 7.65
N GLU A 87 -2.82 9.25 8.45
CA GLU A 87 -3.61 10.12 9.34
C GLU A 87 -4.33 11.30 8.66
N GLU A 88 -4.75 11.12 7.40
CA GLU A 88 -5.39 12.15 6.57
C GLU A 88 -6.90 11.92 6.37
N ASP A 89 -7.66 13.02 6.31
CA ASP A 89 -9.08 12.97 5.96
C ASP A 89 -9.24 12.95 4.42
N ILE A 90 -9.93 11.93 3.89
CA ILE A 90 -10.23 11.84 2.46
C ILE A 90 -11.54 12.60 2.22
N LYS A 91 -11.46 13.73 1.51
CA LYS A 91 -12.65 14.55 1.22
C LYS A 91 -13.71 13.73 0.46
N PRO A 92 -15.01 13.97 0.70
CA PRO A 92 -16.07 13.33 -0.07
C PRO A 92 -15.86 13.48 -1.57
N GLY A 93 -15.99 12.38 -2.31
CA GLY A 93 -15.75 12.29 -3.74
C GLY A 93 -14.30 12.00 -4.14
N MET A 94 -13.36 11.98 -3.19
CA MET A 94 -11.95 11.66 -3.45
C MET A 94 -11.61 10.20 -3.13
N ILE A 95 -10.51 9.74 -3.72
CA ILE A 95 -9.94 8.42 -3.51
C ILE A 95 -8.47 8.50 -3.05
N PHE A 96 -8.15 7.73 -2.02
CA PHE A 96 -6.76 7.40 -1.70
C PHE A 96 -6.36 6.11 -2.43
N LYS A 97 -5.20 6.08 -3.07
CA LYS A 97 -4.69 4.90 -3.77
C LYS A 97 -3.27 4.58 -3.35
N ILE A 98 -2.95 3.30 -3.40
CA ILE A 98 -1.58 2.80 -3.34
C ILE A 98 -1.15 2.34 -4.72
N ALA A 99 0.10 2.61 -5.04
CA ALA A 99 0.72 2.14 -6.26
C ALA A 99 2.09 1.52 -5.99
N ILE A 100 2.50 0.67 -6.91
CA ILE A 100 3.90 0.27 -7.05
C ILE A 100 4.42 0.77 -8.39
N ASN A 101 5.55 1.48 -8.34
CA ASN A 101 6.30 1.92 -9.50
C ASN A 101 7.51 1.01 -9.66
N CYS A 102 7.44 0.13 -10.66
CA CYS A 102 8.48 -0.86 -10.88
C CYS A 102 9.49 -0.42 -11.95
N GLY A 103 10.76 -0.69 -11.69
CA GLY A 103 11.83 -0.66 -12.68
C GLY A 103 11.77 -1.87 -13.62
N ALA A 104 12.93 -2.44 -13.96
CA ALA A 104 12.98 -3.64 -14.80
C ALA A 104 12.47 -4.89 -14.08
N ASP A 105 12.81 -5.03 -12.79
CA ASP A 105 12.43 -6.16 -11.95
C ASP A 105 11.09 -5.92 -11.27
N ILE A 106 10.22 -6.93 -11.32
CA ILE A 106 8.83 -6.81 -10.88
C ILE A 106 8.68 -7.33 -9.46
N SER A 107 7.99 -6.57 -8.61
CA SER A 107 7.45 -7.04 -7.34
C SER A 107 5.96 -6.72 -7.24
N HIS A 108 5.31 -7.21 -6.19
CA HIS A 108 3.89 -7.03 -5.91
C HIS A 108 3.71 -6.52 -4.48
N ILE A 109 2.58 -5.85 -4.24
CA ILE A 109 2.20 -5.37 -2.91
C ILE A 109 0.92 -6.09 -2.48
N ASP A 110 0.94 -6.61 -1.26
CA ASP A 110 -0.25 -7.09 -0.56
C ASP A 110 -0.43 -6.25 0.71
N GLY A 111 -1.65 -5.81 0.98
CA GLY A 111 -1.87 -4.89 2.09
C GLY A 111 -3.33 -4.61 2.43
N ALA A 112 -3.52 -3.67 3.35
CA ALA A 112 -4.83 -3.15 3.71
C ALA A 112 -4.78 -1.67 4.09
N TYR A 113 -5.85 -0.95 3.78
CA TYR A 113 -6.14 0.36 4.35
C TYR A 113 -6.71 0.19 5.74
N GLU A 114 -6.11 0.87 6.73
CA GLU A 114 -6.70 1.09 8.05
C GLU A 114 -7.37 2.46 8.05
N TYR A 115 -8.67 2.50 8.30
CA TYR A 115 -9.45 3.73 8.17
C TYR A 115 -10.61 3.79 9.16
N GLU A 116 -11.19 4.98 9.28
CA GLU A 116 -12.36 5.23 10.09
C GLU A 116 -13.40 6.01 9.28
N THR A 117 -14.68 5.80 9.61
CA THR A 117 -15.75 6.65 9.12
C THR A 117 -15.79 7.90 9.98
N VAL A 118 -15.74 9.07 9.35
CA VAL A 118 -15.94 10.35 10.01
C VAL A 118 -17.45 10.56 10.14
N THR A 119 -17.90 11.18 11.22
CA THR A 119 -19.32 11.52 11.43
C THR A 119 -19.49 13.02 11.31
#